data_AF-A0A6P0XL68-F1
#
_entry.id   AF-A0A6P0XL68-F1
#
_cell.length_a   1.000
_cell.length_b   1.000
_cell.length_c   1.000
_cell.angle_alpha   90.00
_cell.angle_beta   90.00
_cell.angle_gamma   90.00
#
_symmetry.space_group_name_H-M   'P 1'
#
loop_
_entity.id
_entity.type
_entity.pdbx_description
1 polymer ?
#
loop_
_entity_poly.entity_id
_entity_poly.type
_entity_poly.pdbx_seq_one_letter_code
_entity_poly.pdbx_strand_id
1 'polypeptide(L)'
;MVNKITDLKLLYEEDYFLWLEETIKLLNNRQLENLDYENLIEELEALGRSEKSAVESFVILIIQHLLLYQYWSEERANNSSHWCGEILTFRAQLELKITTNIPPLLSYPLPTSFLT
;
A
#
# COMPACT_ATOMS: atom_id res chain seq x y z
N MET A 1 2.59 -28.96 -29.00
CA MET A 1 1.72 -27.86 -28.55
C MET A 1 2.37 -27.28 -27.31
N VAL A 2 2.88 -26.05 -27.38
CA VAL A 2 3.34 -25.33 -26.19
C VAL A 2 2.11 -25.05 -25.33
N ASN A 3 2.21 -25.32 -24.03
CA ASN A 3 1.10 -25.20 -23.10
C ASN A 3 0.88 -23.71 -22.80
N LYS A 4 -0.30 -23.17 -23.10
CA LYS A 4 -0.61 -21.74 -23.00
C LYS A 4 -0.37 -21.15 -21.60
N ILE A 5 -0.48 -22.00 -20.57
CA ILE A 5 -0.15 -21.67 -19.17
C ILE A 5 1.35 -21.41 -18.99
N THR A 6 2.20 -22.18 -19.68
CA THR A 6 3.66 -22.03 -19.63
C THR A 6 4.11 -20.73 -20.30
N ASP A 7 3.44 -20.31 -21.38
CA ASP A 7 3.69 -19.00 -22.01
C ASP A 7 3.30 -17.84 -21.09
N LEU A 8 2.19 -17.98 -20.35
CA LEU A 8 1.77 -16.94 -19.40
C LEU A 8 2.76 -16.82 -18.24
N LYS A 9 3.25 -17.93 -17.69
CA LYS A 9 4.30 -17.90 -16.66
C LYS A 9 5.59 -17.24 -17.13
N LEU A 10 5.99 -17.45 -18.38
CA LEU A 10 7.17 -16.79 -18.96
C LEU A 10 6.96 -15.28 -19.10
N LEU A 11 5.75 -14.86 -19.48
CA LEU A 11 5.42 -13.43 -19.56
C LEU A 11 5.56 -12.73 -18.20
N TYR A 12 5.23 -13.38 -17.09
CA TYR A 12 5.41 -12.78 -15.76
C TYR A 12 6.86 -12.33 -15.50
N GLU A 13 7.83 -13.16 -15.92
CA GLU A 13 9.26 -12.90 -15.74
C GLU A 13 9.84 -11.92 -16.78
N GLU A 14 9.38 -12.00 -18.03
CA GLU A 14 9.97 -11.26 -19.15
C GLU A 14 9.25 -9.94 -19.45
N ASP A 15 7.92 -9.88 -19.29
CA ASP A 15 7.08 -8.72 -19.55
C ASP A 15 5.85 -8.72 -18.65
N TYR A 16 6.05 -8.28 -17.41
CA TYR A 16 5.01 -8.18 -16.39
C TYR A 16 3.75 -7.41 -16.86
N PHE A 17 3.93 -6.36 -17.67
CA PHE A 17 2.79 -5.57 -18.14
C PHE A 17 1.92 -6.38 -19.11
N LEU A 18 2.56 -7.09 -20.04
CA LEU A 18 1.85 -7.97 -20.96
C LEU A 18 1.20 -9.16 -20.24
N TRP A 19 1.87 -9.73 -19.23
CA TRP A 19 1.28 -10.74 -18.35
C TRP A 19 0.00 -10.26 -17.68
N LEU A 20 0.01 -9.03 -17.13
CA LEU A 20 -1.13 -8.44 -16.46
C LEU A 20 -2.30 -8.21 -17.44
N GLU A 21 -2.03 -7.67 -18.62
CA GLU A 21 -3.06 -7.46 -19.65
C GLU A 21 -3.71 -8.79 -20.09
N GLU A 22 -2.91 -9.82 -20.33
CA GLU A 22 -3.41 -11.14 -20.72
C GLU A 22 -4.20 -11.81 -19.58
N THR A 23 -3.72 -11.71 -18.33
CA THR A 23 -4.43 -12.20 -17.15
C THR A 23 -5.80 -11.53 -16.99
N ILE A 24 -5.89 -10.21 -17.18
CA ILE A 24 -7.16 -9.46 -17.16
C ILE A 24 -8.09 -9.90 -18.30
N LYS A 25 -7.57 -10.11 -19.51
CA LYS A 25 -8.37 -10.61 -20.64
C LYS A 25 -8.96 -11.98 -20.34
N LEU A 26 -8.16 -12.90 -19.78
CA LEU A 26 -8.62 -14.24 -19.40
C LEU A 26 -9.71 -14.20 -18.31
N LEU A 27 -9.54 -13.34 -17.28
CA LEU A 27 -10.53 -13.14 -16.23
C LEU A 27 -11.86 -12.59 -16.79
N ASN A 28 -11.80 -11.56 -17.65
CA ASN A 28 -12.99 -10.98 -18.28
C ASN A 28 -13.76 -11.99 -19.14
N ASN A 29 -13.03 -12.85 -19.85
CA ASN A 29 -13.62 -13.90 -20.70
C ASN A 29 -13.99 -15.17 -19.92
N ARG A 30 -13.79 -15.19 -18.59
CA ARG A 30 -14.03 -16.34 -17.70
C ARG A 30 -13.27 -17.60 -18.12
N GLN A 31 -12.12 -17.45 -18.76
CA GLN A 31 -11.25 -18.55 -19.24
C GLN A 31 -10.30 -19.00 -18.13
N LEU A 32 -10.87 -19.48 -17.03
CA LEU A 32 -10.17 -19.75 -15.78
C LEU A 32 -9.15 -20.88 -15.90
N GLU A 33 -9.33 -21.80 -16.84
CA GLU A 33 -8.43 -22.93 -17.08
C GLU A 33 -7.05 -22.53 -17.63
N ASN A 34 -6.92 -21.31 -18.16
CA ASN A 34 -5.67 -20.80 -18.75
C ASN A 34 -4.95 -19.80 -17.84
N LEU A 35 -5.48 -19.53 -16.64
CA LEU A 35 -4.87 -18.58 -15.72
C LEU A 35 -3.61 -19.14 -15.08
N ASP A 36 -2.65 -18.24 -14.90
CA ASP A 36 -1.47 -18.49 -14.10
C ASP A 36 -1.79 -18.20 -12.62
N TYR A 37 -2.37 -19.19 -11.95
CA TYR A 37 -2.83 -19.06 -10.58
C TYR A 37 -1.71 -18.78 -9.58
N GLU A 38 -0.50 -19.30 -9.82
CA GLU A 38 0.60 -19.17 -8.87
C GLU A 38 1.05 -17.72 -8.75
N ASN A 39 1.38 -17.09 -9.90
CA ASN A 39 1.77 -15.69 -9.94
C ASN A 39 0.59 -14.76 -9.59
N LEU A 40 -0.64 -15.10 -9.98
CA LEU A 40 -1.82 -14.30 -9.60
C LEU A 40 -2.06 -14.32 -8.08
N ILE A 41 -1.92 -15.47 -7.41
CA ILE A 41 -2.04 -15.56 -5.95
C ILE A 41 -0.92 -14.77 -5.29
N GLU A 42 0.32 -14.91 -5.76
CA GLU A 42 1.46 -14.15 -5.23
C GLU A 42 1.22 -12.63 -5.32
N GLU A 43 0.75 -12.13 -6.45
CA GLU A 43 0.43 -10.72 -6.65
C GLU A 43 -0.71 -10.24 -5.73
N LEU A 44 -1.74 -11.05 -5.55
CA LEU A 44 -2.84 -10.71 -4.63
C LEU A 44 -2.37 -10.67 -3.17
N GLU A 45 -1.50 -11.60 -2.76
CA GLU A 45 -0.89 -11.56 -1.43
C GLU A 45 0.09 -10.40 -1.27
N ALA A 46 0.89 -10.11 -2.30
CA ALA A 46 1.82 -8.99 -2.32
C ALA A 46 1.08 -7.64 -2.25
N LEU A 47 -0.07 -7.52 -2.93
CA LEU A 47 -0.96 -6.38 -2.80
C LEU A 47 -1.45 -6.21 -1.36
N GLY A 48 -1.89 -7.30 -0.71
CA GLY A 48 -2.27 -7.27 0.70
C GLY A 48 -1.11 -6.89 1.65
N ARG A 49 0.10 -7.41 1.39
CA ARG A 49 1.31 -7.10 2.17
C ARG A 49 1.76 -5.64 1.98
N SER A 50 1.76 -5.13 0.75
CA SER A 50 2.20 -3.76 0.44
C SER A 50 1.27 -2.71 1.06
N GLU A 51 -0.04 -2.96 1.08
CA GLU A 51 -0.99 -2.10 1.80
C GLU A 51 -0.71 -2.06 3.30
N LYS A 52 -0.41 -3.21 3.91
CA LYS A 52 -0.01 -3.29 5.33
C LYS A 52 1.32 -2.57 5.60
N SER A 53 2.33 -2.78 4.76
CA SER A 53 3.63 -2.12 4.88
C SER A 53 3.53 -0.60 4.72
N ALA A 54 2.64 -0.11 3.85
CA ALA A 54 2.39 1.32 3.70
C ALA A 54 1.75 1.92 4.96
N VAL A 55 0.79 1.22 5.57
CA VAL A 55 0.21 1.60 6.87
C VAL A 55 1.29 1.67 7.96
N GLU A 56 2.15 0.67 8.06
CA GLU A 56 3.27 0.66 9.01
C GLU A 56 4.25 1.84 8.77
N SER A 57 4.58 2.10 7.51
CA SER A 57 5.47 3.20 7.11
C SER A 57 4.91 4.57 7.50
N PHE A 58 3.62 4.82 7.27
CA PHE A 58 3.00 6.08 7.67
C PHE A 58 2.97 6.27 9.19
N VAL A 59 2.71 5.20 9.96
CA VAL A 59 2.78 5.27 11.42
C VAL A 59 4.18 5.63 11.90
N ILE A 60 5.22 5.01 11.34
CA ILE A 60 6.62 5.32 11.66
C ILE A 60 6.94 6.79 11.35
N LEU A 61 6.55 7.28 10.17
CA LEU A 61 6.78 8.67 9.76
C LEU A 61 6.06 9.68 10.66
N ILE A 62 4.81 9.39 11.06
CA ILE A 62 4.06 10.23 11.99
C ILE A 62 4.78 10.29 13.34
N ILE A 63 5.19 9.14 13.90
CA ILE A 63 5.93 9.08 15.17
C ILE A 63 7.23 9.86 15.07
N GLN A 64 7.98 9.69 13.98
CA GLN A 64 9.23 10.42 13.74
C GLN A 64 9.01 11.94 13.79
N HIS A 65 8.04 12.46 13.06
CA HIS A 65 7.76 13.90 13.03
C HIS A 65 7.25 14.43 14.37
N LEU A 66 6.47 13.65 15.12
CA LEU A 66 6.08 14.01 16.49
C LEU A 66 7.29 14.09 17.42
N LEU A 67 8.26 13.17 17.30
CA LEU A 67 9.50 13.19 18.08
C LEU A 67 10.38 14.39 17.70
N LEU A 68 10.54 14.69 16.41
CA LEU A 68 11.27 15.88 15.95
C LEU A 68 10.62 17.15 16.53
N TYR A 69 9.29 17.25 16.46
CA TYR A 69 8.54 18.38 16.99
C TYR A 69 8.69 18.54 18.50
N GLN A 70 8.64 17.44 19.27
CA GLN A 70 8.71 17.46 20.73
C GLN A 70 10.12 17.74 21.26
N TYR A 71 11.15 17.18 20.62
CA TYR A 71 12.49 17.12 21.19
C TYR A 71 13.55 17.96 20.46
N TRP A 72 13.34 18.32 19.19
CA TRP A 72 14.31 19.14 18.45
C TRP A 72 14.00 20.64 18.58
N SER A 73 14.21 21.17 19.78
CA SER A 73 13.88 22.56 20.12
C SER A 73 14.57 23.61 19.24
N GLU A 74 15.80 23.36 18.82
CA GLU A 74 16.58 24.28 17.96
C GLU A 74 15.94 24.47 16.58
N GLU A 75 15.45 23.39 15.99
CA GLU A 75 14.94 23.40 14.61
C GLU A 75 13.41 23.57 14.55
N ARG A 76 12.72 23.39 15.68
CA ARG A 76 11.26 23.51 15.80
C ARG A 76 10.73 24.85 15.31
N ALA A 77 11.43 25.96 15.58
CA ALA A 77 10.98 27.28 15.15
C ALA A 77 10.89 27.41 13.62
N ASN A 78 11.81 26.76 12.90
CA ASN A 78 11.88 26.86 11.44
C ASN A 78 11.05 25.78 10.74
N ASN A 79 10.95 24.58 11.34
CA ASN A 79 10.40 23.40 10.67
C ASN A 79 9.05 22.91 11.21
N SER A 80 8.54 23.49 12.30
CA SER A 80 7.26 23.09 12.91
C SER A 80 6.07 23.07 11.93
N SER A 81 5.97 24.07 11.05
CA SER A 81 4.91 24.14 10.05
C SER A 81 5.01 23.00 9.03
N HIS A 82 6.23 22.72 8.56
CA HIS A 82 6.48 21.62 7.61
C HIS A 82 6.18 20.26 8.25
N TRP A 83 6.71 19.98 9.44
CA TRP A 83 6.44 18.72 10.14
C TRP A 83 4.95 18.52 10.43
N CYS A 84 4.23 19.59 10.78
CA CYS A 84 2.79 19.54 10.97
C CYS A 84 2.06 19.19 9.66
N GLY A 85 2.45 19.80 8.53
CA GLY A 85 1.92 19.48 7.22
C GLY A 85 2.16 18.02 6.79
N GLU A 86 3.36 17.49 7.04
CA GLU A 86 3.70 16.09 6.79
C GLU A 86 2.86 15.15 7.66
N ILE A 87 2.72 15.43 8.97
CA ILE A 87 1.87 14.65 9.88
C ILE A 87 0.43 14.60 9.39
N LEU A 88 -0.15 15.73 8.99
CA LEU A 88 -1.54 15.78 8.48
C LEU A 88 -1.68 14.96 7.20
N THR A 89 -0.71 15.07 6.30
CA THR A 89 -0.68 14.33 5.04
C THR A 89 -0.61 12.82 5.26
N PHE A 90 0.33 12.36 6.10
CA PHE A 90 0.46 10.93 6.43
C PHE A 90 -0.78 10.39 7.15
N ARG A 91 -1.40 11.18 8.02
CA ARG A 91 -2.66 10.78 8.68
C ARG A 91 -3.80 10.60 7.68
N ALA A 92 -3.95 11.50 6.72
CA ALA A 92 -4.97 11.37 5.67
C ALA A 92 -4.71 10.14 4.77
N GLN A 93 -3.46 9.89 4.39
CA GLN A 93 -3.09 8.71 3.60
C GLN A 93 -3.30 7.41 4.38
N LEU A 94 -2.99 7.41 5.67
CA LEU A 94 -3.24 6.30 6.59
C LEU A 94 -4.75 6.01 6.71
N GLU A 95 -5.58 7.03 6.91
CA GLU A 95 -7.04 6.90 7.02
C GLU A 95 -7.65 6.35 5.73
N LEU A 96 -7.20 6.83 4.57
CA LEU A 96 -7.64 6.32 3.26
C LEU A 96 -7.29 4.84 3.09
N LYS A 97 -6.06 4.43 3.42
CA LYS A 97 -5.62 3.03 3.29
C LYS A 97 -6.35 2.09 4.23
N ILE A 98 -6.56 2.52 5.48
CA ILE A 98 -7.32 1.73 6.46
C ILE A 98 -8.79 1.60 6.02
N THR A 99 -9.42 2.67 5.52
CA THR A 99 -10.86 2.65 5.18
C THR A 99 -11.16 1.92 3.86
N THR A 100 -10.25 1.97 2.89
CA THR A 100 -10.47 1.40 1.55
C THR A 100 -10.17 -0.10 1.48
N ASN A 101 -9.13 -0.56 2.19
CA ASN A 101 -8.57 -1.90 1.98
C ASN A 101 -8.59 -2.80 3.23
N ILE A 102 -8.92 -2.28 4.41
CA ILE A 102 -8.98 -3.05 5.67
C ILE A 102 -10.39 -2.86 6.25
N PRO A 103 -11.28 -3.88 6.27
CA PRO A 103 -12.54 -3.78 7.00
C PRO A 103 -12.23 -3.34 8.44
N PRO A 104 -13.06 -2.51 9.10
CA PRO A 104 -12.66 -1.73 10.27
C PRO A 104 -12.32 -2.64 11.46
N LEU A 105 -11.09 -3.14 11.49
CA LEU A 105 -10.49 -3.86 12.61
C LEU A 105 -10.07 -2.89 13.72
N LEU A 106 -10.09 -1.58 13.44
CA LEU A 106 -9.85 -0.51 14.38
C LEU A 106 -10.94 0.57 14.22
N SER A 107 -12.13 0.30 14.74
CA SER A 107 -13.22 1.28 14.88
C SER A 107 -12.96 2.31 15.99
N TYR A 108 -11.69 2.65 16.26
CA TYR A 108 -11.33 3.65 17.25
C TYR A 108 -10.80 4.91 16.55
N PRO A 109 -11.50 6.05 16.63
CA PRO A 109 -11.01 7.30 16.05
C PRO A 109 -9.71 7.71 16.75
N LEU A 110 -8.66 7.96 15.97
CA LEU A 110 -7.37 8.39 16.50
C LEU A 110 -7.54 9.76 17.22
N PRO A 111 -7.14 9.89 18.49
CA PRO A 111 -7.31 11.14 19.22
C PRO A 111 -6.60 12.30 18.52
N THR A 112 -7.34 13.38 18.28
CA THR A 112 -6.85 14.61 17.62
C THR A 112 -6.15 15.56 18.60
N SER A 113 -6.11 15.24 19.90
CA SER A 113 -5.77 16.15 20.99
C SER A 113 -4.28 16.30 21.30
N PHE A 114 -3.37 15.95 20.37
CA PHE A 114 -1.92 16.03 20.63
C PHE A 114 -1.27 17.35 20.20
N LEU A 115 -2.05 18.31 19.68
CA LEU A 115 -1.53 19.58 19.14
C LEU A 115 -2.08 20.84 19.83
N THR A 116 -2.73 20.71 20.98
CA THR A 116 -3.02 21.83 21.91
C THR A 116 -2.02 21.82 23.04
#